data_AF-A0A6J7LDV5-F1
#
_entry.id   AF-A0A6J7LDV5-F1
#
_cell.length_a   1.000
_cell.length_b   1.000
_cell.length_c   1.000
_cell.angle_alpha   90.00
_cell.angle_beta   90.00
_cell.angle_gamma   90.00
#
_symmetry.space_group_name_H-M   'P 1'
#
loop_
_entity.id
_entity.type
_entity.pdbx_description
1 polymer ?
#
loop_
_entity_poly.entity_id
_entity_poly.type
_entity_poly.pdbx_seq_one_letter_code
_entity_poly.pdbx_strand_id
1 'polypeptide(L)'
;MHASDRYLANGTIEDLRKAEGGSAGYVSFFKHGVIGKGLNDYDAIFKTLKDVGFDSWISIEDGVDGMDQMHESADFLREKIKKYWPNYQPR
;
A
#
# COMPACT_ATOMS: atom_id res chain seq x y z
N MET A 1 -2.61 -10.69 -3.19
CA MET A 1 -2.39 -9.56 -2.27
C MET A 1 -3.43 -8.50 -2.57
N HIS A 2 -4.01 -7.87 -1.55
CA HIS A 2 -4.79 -6.64 -1.70
C HIS A 2 -3.90 -5.47 -1.29
N ALA A 3 -3.57 -4.59 -2.23
CA ALA A 3 -2.71 -3.46 -1.99
C ALA A 3 -3.56 -2.21 -1.76
N SER A 4 -3.44 -1.64 -0.57
CA SER A 4 -3.92 -0.31 -0.20
C SER A 4 -2.84 0.34 0.63
N ASP A 5 -2.85 1.67 0.72
CA ASP A 5 -1.92 2.40 1.57
C ASP A 5 -2.64 3.50 2.32
N ARG A 6 -2.07 3.87 3.47
CA ARG A 6 -2.61 4.91 4.32
C ARG A 6 -1.52 5.83 4.82
N TYR A 7 -1.85 7.11 4.89
CA TYR A 7 -0.96 8.16 5.36
C TYR A 7 -1.59 8.94 6.51
N LEU A 8 -0.74 9.57 7.31
CA LEU A 8 -1.17 10.52 8.33
C LEU A 8 -1.44 11.87 7.66
N ALA A 9 -2.71 12.26 7.57
CA ALA A 9 -3.11 13.57 7.08
C ALA A 9 -2.72 14.70 8.06
N ASN A 10 -2.57 14.36 9.34
CA ASN A 10 -1.98 15.19 10.38
C ASN A 10 -1.50 14.31 11.54
N GLY A 11 -0.83 14.92 12.52
CA GLY A 11 -0.35 14.23 13.71
C GLY A 11 0.84 13.31 13.45
N THR A 12 1.14 12.47 14.45
CA THR A 12 2.28 11.55 14.47
C THR A 12 1.83 10.10 14.61
N ILE A 13 2.77 9.16 14.44
CA ILE A 13 2.53 7.73 14.72
C ILE A 13 2.18 7.50 16.19
N GLU A 14 2.73 8.29 17.11
CA GLU A 14 2.34 8.20 18.52
C GLU A 14 0.89 8.65 18.73
N ASP A 15 0.45 9.69 18.01
CA ASP A 15 -0.95 10.14 18.06
C ASP A 15 -1.89 9.08 17.49
N LEU A 16 -1.50 8.41 16.40
CA LEU A 16 -2.23 7.27 15.85
C LEU A 16 -2.36 6.15 16.89
N ARG A 17 -1.26 5.73 17.52
CA ARG A 17 -1.27 4.68 18.55
C ARG A 17 -2.14 5.02 19.75
N LYS A 18 -2.16 6.29 20.17
CA LYS A 18 -3.04 6.77 21.26
C LYS A 18 -4.52 6.71 20.84
N ALA A 19 -4.83 7.06 19.60
CA ALA A 19 -6.20 7.09 19.08
C ALA A 19 -6.76 5.69 18.73
N GLU A 20 -5.91 4.74 18.38
CA GLU A 20 -6.29 3.35 18.08
C GLU A 20 -6.69 2.52 19.32
N GLY A 21 -6.50 3.04 20.54
CA GLY A 21 -6.82 2.39 21.83
C GLY A 21 -8.30 2.05 22.10
N GLY A 22 -9.11 1.88 21.05
CA GLY A 22 -10.52 1.48 21.09
C GLY A 22 -11.24 1.51 19.73
N SER A 23 -10.59 2.00 18.67
CA SER A 23 -11.17 2.07 17.32
C SER A 23 -10.37 1.20 16.35
N ALA A 24 -11.05 0.37 15.56
CA ALA A 24 -10.45 -0.58 14.62
C ALA A 24 -9.84 0.13 13.38
N GLY A 25 -8.91 1.05 13.59
CA GLY A 25 -8.17 1.72 12.51
C GLY A 25 -8.93 2.82 11.76
N TYR A 26 -10.04 3.34 12.32
CA TYR A 26 -10.85 4.41 11.73
C TYR A 26 -10.57 5.78 12.36
N VAL A 27 -9.30 6.10 12.53
CA VAL A 27 -8.89 7.39 13.04
C VAL A 27 -9.00 8.42 11.91
N SER A 28 -9.69 9.55 12.13
CA SER A 28 -10.08 10.50 11.08
C SER A 28 -8.90 11.14 10.32
N PHE A 29 -7.72 11.17 10.93
CA PHE A 29 -6.49 11.66 10.31
C PHE A 29 -5.66 10.56 9.64
N PHE A 30 -6.04 9.29 9.73
CA PHE A 30 -5.38 8.18 9.05
C PHE A 30 -6.18 7.79 7.80
N LYS A 31 -5.73 8.26 6.64
CA LYS A 31 -6.52 8.24 5.40
C LYS A 31 -5.95 7.28 4.39
N HIS A 32 -6.82 6.69 3.57
CA HIS A 32 -6.39 6.05 2.33
C HIS A 32 -5.75 7.07 1.39
N GLY A 33 -4.80 6.61 0.60
CA GLY A 33 -4.26 7.37 -0.52
C GLY A 33 -3.38 6.50 -1.40
N VAL A 34 -2.69 7.19 -2.32
CA VAL A 34 -1.83 6.57 -3.33
C VAL A 34 -0.85 5.57 -2.70
N ILE A 35 -0.87 4.35 -3.23
CA ILE A 35 0.01 3.24 -2.86
C ILE A 35 1.46 3.66 -3.05
N GLY A 36 2.25 3.50 -1.99
CA GLY A 36 3.67 3.89 -1.97
C GLY A 36 3.93 5.29 -1.45
N LYS A 37 2.88 6.05 -1.10
CA LYS A 37 2.99 7.36 -0.42
C LYS A 37 2.52 7.32 1.04
N GLY A 38 2.12 6.16 1.55
CA GLY A 38 1.72 5.98 2.93
C GLY A 38 2.80 5.33 3.79
N LEU A 39 2.35 4.65 4.85
CA LEU A 39 3.20 4.09 5.90
C LEU A 39 3.67 2.66 5.61
N ASN A 40 3.14 2.01 4.58
CA ASN A 40 3.51 0.64 4.26
C ASN A 40 4.96 0.54 3.76
N ASP A 41 5.74 -0.35 4.38
CA ASP A 41 7.04 -0.77 3.84
C ASP A 41 6.84 -1.81 2.73
N TYR A 42 6.61 -1.33 1.51
CA TYR A 42 6.43 -2.19 0.34
C TYR A 42 7.66 -3.02 -0.01
N ASP A 43 8.87 -2.56 0.34
CA ASP A 43 10.07 -3.34 0.05
C ASP A 43 10.16 -4.57 0.96
N ALA A 44 9.80 -4.44 2.24
CA ALA A 44 9.70 -5.56 3.17
C ALA A 44 8.53 -6.50 2.82
N ILE A 45 7.38 -5.95 2.44
CA ILE A 45 6.20 -6.73 2.02
C ILE A 45 6.55 -7.55 0.76
N PHE A 46 7.09 -6.91 -0.28
CA PHE A 46 7.40 -7.59 -1.54
C PHE A 46 8.52 -8.63 -1.36
N LYS A 47 9.50 -8.35 -0.50
CA LYS A 47 10.50 -9.35 -0.12
C LYS A 47 9.85 -10.57 0.52
N THR A 48 8.99 -10.37 1.52
CA THR A 48 8.26 -11.45 2.20
C THR A 48 7.42 -12.27 1.22
N LEU A 49 6.66 -11.61 0.34
CA LEU A 49 5.84 -12.29 -0.66
C LEU A 49 6.69 -13.14 -1.61
N LYS A 50 7.81 -12.60 -2.08
CA LYS A 50 8.75 -13.34 -2.93
C LYS A 50 9.35 -14.55 -2.18
N ASP A 51 9.75 -14.36 -0.92
CA ASP A 51 10.39 -15.39 -0.10
C ASP A 51 9.45 -16.59 0.16
N VAL A 52 8.13 -16.37 0.21
CA VAL A 52 7.13 -17.45 0.34
C VAL A 52 6.65 -17.99 -1.02
N GLY A 53 7.26 -17.57 -2.14
CA GLY A 53 6.91 -18.05 -3.47
C GLY A 53 5.59 -17.51 -4.02
N PHE A 54 5.13 -16.34 -3.59
CA PHE A 54 3.92 -15.72 -4.12
C PHE A 54 4.04 -15.44 -5.62
N ASP A 55 3.07 -15.94 -6.40
CA ASP A 55 3.01 -15.84 -7.87
C ASP A 55 1.61 -15.46 -8.40
N SER A 56 0.78 -14.86 -7.54
CA SER A 56 -0.63 -14.56 -7.81
C SER A 56 -0.90 -13.05 -7.95
N TRP A 57 -2.18 -12.67 -8.01
CA TRP A 57 -2.63 -11.33 -8.36
C TRP A 57 -2.43 -10.32 -7.22
N ILE A 58 -2.09 -9.09 -7.60
CA ILE A 58 -2.13 -7.92 -6.72
C ILE A 58 -3.34 -7.08 -7.13
N SER A 59 -4.40 -7.08 -6.31
CA SER A 59 -5.54 -6.18 -6.47
C SER A 59 -5.22 -4.82 -5.85
N ILE A 60 -5.72 -3.74 -6.46
CA ILE A 60 -5.56 -2.36 -5.99
C ILE A 60 -6.83 -1.93 -5.27
N GLU A 61 -6.69 -1.47 -4.04
CA GLU A 61 -7.73 -0.89 -3.20
C GLU A 61 -7.35 0.56 -2.89
N ASP A 62 -7.57 1.42 -3.89
CA ASP A 62 -7.25 2.84 -3.87
C ASP A 62 -8.17 3.61 -4.86
N GLY A 63 -7.94 4.90 -5.06
CA GLY A 63 -8.70 5.76 -5.98
C GLY A 63 -9.82 6.53 -5.29
N VAL A 64 -9.69 6.78 -3.98
CA VAL A 64 -10.70 7.50 -3.18
C VAL A 64 -10.98 8.90 -3.75
N ASP A 65 -9.93 9.58 -4.24
CA ASP A 65 -10.06 10.93 -4.81
C ASP A 65 -10.06 10.93 -6.36
N GLY A 66 -10.12 9.76 -7.01
CA GLY A 66 -10.29 9.63 -8.46
C GLY A 66 -9.24 8.78 -9.18
N MET A 67 -9.37 8.71 -10.51
CA MET A 67 -8.58 7.80 -11.36
C MET A 67 -7.10 8.16 -11.47
N ASP A 68 -6.71 9.41 -11.23
CA ASP A 68 -5.30 9.79 -11.24
C ASP A 68 -4.53 9.09 -10.11
N GLN A 69 -5.12 8.97 -8.92
CA GLN A 69 -4.55 8.19 -7.82
C GLN A 69 -4.41 6.71 -8.21
N MET A 70 -5.42 6.14 -8.87
CA MET A 70 -5.40 4.76 -9.35
C MET A 70 -4.24 4.53 -10.34
N HIS A 71 -4.00 5.47 -11.25
CA HIS A 71 -2.88 5.38 -12.19
C HIS A 71 -1.53 5.44 -11.47
N GLU A 72 -1.35 6.39 -10.55
CA GLU A 72 -0.11 6.50 -9.77
C GLU A 72 0.18 5.23 -8.96
N SER A 73 -0.86 4.67 -8.32
CA SER A 73 -0.79 3.42 -7.56
C SER A 73 -0.43 2.23 -8.44
N ALA A 74 -1.03 2.13 -9.63
CA ALA A 74 -0.70 1.09 -10.59
C ALA A 74 0.76 1.20 -11.07
N ASP A 75 1.24 2.40 -11.33
CA ASP A 75 2.63 2.63 -11.77
C ASP A 75 3.64 2.29 -10.67
N PHE A 76 3.38 2.70 -9.43
CA PHE A 76 4.20 2.30 -8.28
C PHE A 76 4.30 0.78 -8.15
N LEU A 77 3.17 0.08 -8.22
CA LEU A 77 3.15 -1.39 -8.11
C LEU A 77 3.86 -2.07 -9.28
N ARG A 78 3.73 -1.55 -10.51
CA ARG A 78 4.47 -2.06 -11.68
C ARG A 78 5.97 -1.96 -11.46
N GLU A 79 6.47 -0.84 -10.94
CA GLU A 79 7.90 -0.69 -10.65
C GLU A 79 8.38 -1.64 -9.54
N LYS A 80 7.57 -1.83 -8.49
CA LYS A 80 7.89 -2.83 -7.46
C LYS A 80 7.87 -4.25 -8.01
N ILE A 81 6.90 -4.61 -8.85
CA ILE A 81 6.86 -5.94 -9.51
C ILE A 81 8.11 -6.13 -10.35
N LYS A 82 8.52 -5.17 -11.18
CA LYS A 82 9.77 -5.25 -11.96
C LYS A 82 11.00 -5.45 -11.08
N LYS A 83 11.08 -4.76 -9.94
CA LYS A 83 12.20 -4.89 -8.99
C LYS A 83 12.29 -6.30 -8.38
N TYR A 84 11.16 -6.86 -7.94
CA TYR A 84 11.14 -8.11 -7.17
C TYR A 84 10.96 -9.37 -8.05
N TRP A 85 10.24 -9.25 -9.16
CA TRP A 85 10.04 -10.30 -10.17
C TRP A 85 10.48 -9.80 -11.56
N PRO A 86 11.80 -9.60 -11.80
CA PRO A 86 12.31 -9.02 -13.06
C PRO A 86 12.01 -9.86 -14.31
N ASN A 87 11.74 -11.15 -14.13
CA ASN A 87 11.39 -12.07 -15.22
C ASN A 87 9.87 -12.24 -15.39
N TYR A 88 9.05 -11.52 -14.62
CA TYR A 88 7.61 -11.57 -14.75
C TYR A 88 7.20 -11.01 -16.12
N GLN A 89 6.49 -11.84 -16.89
CA GLN A 89 5.82 -11.44 -18.11
C GLN A 89 4.32 -11.31 -17.78
N PRO A 90 3.67 -10.19 -18.11
CA PRO A 90 2.22 -10.10 -18.04
C PRO A 90 1.61 -11.27 -18.82
N ARG A 91 0.65 -11.96 -18.22
CA ARG A 91 -0.13 -13.00 -18.90
C ARG A 91 -1.18 -12.36 -19.80
#